data_AF-A0A7X2NNV3-F1
#
_entry.id   AF-A0A7X2NNV3-F1
#
_cell.length_a   1.000
_cell.length_b   1.000
_cell.length_c   1.000
_cell.angle_alpha   90.00
_cell.angle_beta   90.00
_cell.angle_gamma   90.00
#
_symmetry.space_group_name_H-M   'P 1'
#
loop_
_entity.id
_entity.type
_entity.pdbx_description
1 polymer ?
#
loop_
_entity_poly.entity_id
_entity_poly.type
_entity_poly.pdbx_seq_one_letter_code
_entity_poly.pdbx_strand_id
1 'polypeptide(L)'
;MDFGQIKTETVKQRAYDIKPFKRILIGDPSYLEKIQAGTAADAKRLKKFVLDKKITRSRSKVAKIEVKLVHSNMEILDWDTWEIGIAVVEKTDDDEWHTVIMETLFDNKYHPELIDQIIELGCDTANFYVSVDGKSDEICPGADGTYGTAILYKHDLATFVSLSLSTSLFDEKDIEKMIEYFFEVTKKSDWENAEEE
;
A
#
# COMPACT_ATOMS: atom_id res chain seq x y z
N MET A 1 -2.00 -22.96 -21.21
CA MET A 1 -0.83 -22.09 -21.43
C MET A 1 -0.21 -21.90 -20.08
N ASP A 2 1.00 -22.41 -19.90
CA ASP A 2 1.79 -22.10 -18.71
C ASP A 2 2.31 -20.68 -18.96
N PHE A 3 1.67 -19.68 -18.34
CA PHE A 3 2.24 -18.34 -18.35
C PHE A 3 3.47 -18.45 -17.47
N GLY A 4 4.66 -18.40 -18.06
CA GLY A 4 5.92 -18.64 -17.38
C GLY A 4 6.02 -17.89 -16.05
N GLN A 5 6.73 -18.47 -15.09
CA GLN A 5 6.89 -17.90 -13.76
C GLN A 5 7.46 -16.48 -13.84
N ILE A 6 6.71 -15.49 -13.34
CA ILE A 6 7.19 -14.11 -13.23
C ILE A 6 8.36 -14.11 -12.23
N LYS A 7 9.50 -13.59 -12.67
CA LYS A 7 10.66 -13.33 -11.82
C LYS A 7 10.68 -11.85 -11.47
N THR A 8 10.94 -11.55 -10.21
CA THR A 8 11.00 -10.18 -9.71
C THR A 8 12.32 -9.93 -9.01
N GLU A 9 12.93 -8.79 -9.27
CA GLU A 9 14.16 -8.32 -8.64
C GLU A 9 13.95 -6.90 -8.13
N THR A 10 14.29 -6.64 -6.87
CA THR A 10 14.30 -5.26 -6.35
C THR A 10 15.55 -4.57 -6.85
N VAL A 11 15.41 -3.58 -7.72
CA VAL A 11 16.51 -2.79 -8.30
C VAL A 11 17.06 -1.81 -7.26
N LYS A 12 16.15 -1.15 -6.54
CA LYS A 12 16.49 -0.25 -5.44
C LYS A 12 15.33 -0.09 -4.49
N GLN A 13 15.61 0.29 -3.26
CA GLN A 13 14.61 0.50 -2.22
C GLN A 13 14.96 1.66 -1.29
N ARG A 14 13.94 2.16 -0.60
CA ARG A 14 14.07 3.18 0.43
C ARG A 14 12.95 3.06 1.46
N ALA A 15 13.27 3.38 2.71
CA ALA A 15 12.31 3.48 3.80
C ALA A 15 12.06 4.92 4.26
N TYR A 16 10.85 5.16 4.74
CA TYR A 16 10.40 6.39 5.37
C TYR A 16 9.76 6.09 6.73
N ASP A 17 10.25 6.71 7.80
CA ASP A 17 9.51 6.74 9.06
C ASP A 17 8.52 7.90 9.02
N ILE A 18 7.24 7.61 9.21
CA ILE A 18 6.16 8.60 9.15
C ILE A 18 5.43 8.71 10.48
N LYS A 19 4.83 9.87 10.76
CA LYS A 19 3.91 9.95 11.90
C LYS A 19 2.67 9.08 11.63
N PRO A 20 2.17 8.33 12.62
CA PRO A 20 0.93 7.60 12.48
C PRO A 20 -0.24 8.53 12.14
N PHE A 21 -0.89 8.27 11.00
CA PHE A 21 -2.12 8.94 10.57
C PHE A 21 -3.34 8.38 11.31
N LYS A 22 -4.46 9.11 11.25
CA LYS A 22 -5.71 8.74 11.94
C LYS A 22 -6.68 8.00 11.02
N ARG A 23 -6.65 8.27 9.72
CA ARG A 23 -7.50 7.61 8.73
C ARG A 23 -6.84 7.54 7.37
N ILE A 24 -7.03 6.41 6.70
CA ILE A 24 -6.73 6.22 5.28
C ILE A 24 -7.98 5.72 4.55
N LEU A 25 -8.24 6.31 3.39
CA LEU A 25 -9.29 5.91 2.47
C LEU A 25 -8.66 5.65 1.09
N ILE A 26 -8.88 4.48 0.51
CA ILE A 26 -8.43 4.12 -0.82
C ILE A 26 -9.55 3.39 -1.55
N GLY A 27 -9.84 3.82 -2.78
CA GLY A 27 -10.82 3.12 -3.63
C GLY A 27 -11.06 3.82 -4.96
N ASP A 28 -11.72 3.13 -5.89
CA ASP A 28 -12.18 3.72 -7.14
C ASP A 28 -13.19 4.87 -6.87
N PRO A 29 -13.03 6.06 -7.50
CA PRO A 29 -13.94 7.18 -7.30
C PRO A 29 -15.42 6.83 -7.54
N SER A 30 -15.73 6.06 -8.59
CA SER A 30 -17.10 5.61 -8.89
C SER A 30 -17.65 4.70 -7.80
N TYR A 31 -16.79 3.89 -7.17
CA TYR A 31 -17.21 3.02 -6.08
C TYR A 31 -17.57 3.85 -4.85
N LEU A 32 -16.72 4.82 -4.51
CA LEU A 32 -16.94 5.74 -3.40
C LEU A 32 -18.23 6.52 -3.57
N GLU A 33 -18.48 7.08 -4.76
CA GLU A 33 -19.72 7.77 -5.10
C GLU A 33 -20.95 6.87 -4.93
N LYS A 34 -20.92 5.64 -5.47
CA LYS A 34 -22.04 4.69 -5.36
C LYS A 34 -22.29 4.25 -3.92
N ILE A 35 -21.22 4.05 -3.14
CA ILE A 35 -21.33 3.74 -1.71
C ILE A 35 -22.01 4.89 -0.96
N GLN A 36 -21.69 6.14 -1.32
CA GLN A 36 -22.28 7.34 -0.72
C GLN A 36 -23.73 7.58 -1.18
N ALA A 37 -24.05 7.29 -2.45
CA ALA A 37 -25.37 7.45 -3.04
C ALA A 37 -26.40 6.39 -2.62
N GLY A 38 -25.95 5.22 -2.14
CA GLY A 38 -26.70 4.48 -1.13
C GLY A 38 -27.75 3.46 -1.58
N THR A 39 -27.58 2.74 -2.69
CA THR A 39 -28.27 1.45 -2.82
C THR A 39 -27.56 0.41 -1.94
N ALA A 40 -28.26 -0.14 -0.94
CA ALA A 40 -27.65 -1.02 0.08
C ALA A 40 -26.96 -2.27 -0.49
N ALA A 41 -27.41 -2.75 -1.66
CA ALA A 41 -26.83 -3.91 -2.34
C ALA A 41 -25.49 -3.59 -3.01
N ASP A 42 -25.40 -2.49 -3.78
CA ASP A 42 -24.16 -2.08 -4.44
C ASP A 42 -23.13 -1.61 -3.43
N ALA A 43 -23.55 -0.85 -2.42
CA ALA A 43 -22.65 -0.41 -1.36
C ALA A 43 -22.01 -1.58 -0.61
N LYS A 44 -22.74 -2.67 -0.35
CA LYS A 44 -22.17 -3.87 0.30
C LYS A 44 -21.17 -4.60 -0.58
N ARG A 45 -21.42 -4.67 -1.89
CA ARG A 45 -20.52 -5.32 -2.85
C ARG A 45 -19.23 -4.51 -3.03
N LEU A 46 -19.36 -3.21 -3.27
CA LEU A 46 -18.25 -2.32 -3.61
C LEU A 46 -17.33 -2.02 -2.43
N LYS A 47 -17.85 -2.01 -1.20
CA LYS A 47 -17.04 -1.87 0.03
C LYS A 47 -15.94 -2.92 0.19
N LYS A 48 -16.04 -4.06 -0.51
CA LYS A 48 -14.99 -5.09 -0.49
C LYS A 48 -13.73 -4.68 -1.26
N PHE A 49 -13.83 -3.68 -2.13
CA PHE A 49 -12.72 -3.18 -2.96
C PHE A 49 -12.22 -1.80 -2.51
N VAL A 50 -12.73 -1.32 -1.37
CA VAL A 50 -12.42 0.00 -0.82
C VAL A 50 -11.88 -0.19 0.58
N LEU A 51 -10.72 0.40 0.85
CA LEU A 51 -10.20 0.56 2.20
C LEU A 51 -10.75 1.86 2.77
N ASP A 52 -11.54 1.80 3.85
CA ASP A 52 -11.85 2.96 4.69
C ASP A 52 -11.49 2.64 6.13
N LYS A 53 -10.24 2.95 6.51
CA LYS A 53 -9.67 2.53 7.78
C LYS A 53 -9.38 3.72 8.67
N LYS A 54 -10.04 3.77 9.82
CA LYS A 54 -9.65 4.61 10.96
C LYS A 54 -8.65 3.85 11.82
N ILE A 55 -7.50 4.45 12.08
CA ILE A 55 -6.46 3.91 12.95
C ILE A 55 -6.81 4.28 14.39
N THR A 56 -7.08 3.28 15.23
CA THR A 56 -7.39 3.54 16.63
C THR A 56 -6.12 3.84 17.40
N ARG A 57 -6.20 4.79 18.35
CA ARG A 57 -5.07 5.18 19.22
C ARG A 57 -3.77 5.43 18.45
N SER A 58 -3.81 6.20 17.35
CA SER A 58 -2.64 6.37 16.46
C SER A 58 -1.33 6.75 17.17
N ARG A 59 -1.38 7.44 18.33
CA ARG A 59 -0.19 7.74 19.16
C ARG A 59 0.54 6.52 19.72
N SER A 60 -0.15 5.39 19.90
CA SER A 60 0.42 4.11 20.30
C SER A 60 0.77 3.23 19.11
N LYS A 61 0.90 3.80 17.90
CA LYS A 61 1.32 3.07 16.70
C LYS A 61 2.69 3.56 16.22
N VAL A 62 3.38 2.72 15.46
CA VAL A 62 4.51 3.08 14.59
C VAL A 62 4.02 2.98 13.16
N ALA A 63 4.47 3.87 12.28
CA ALA A 63 4.12 3.83 10.88
C ALA A 63 5.38 4.00 10.01
N LYS A 64 5.48 3.18 8.98
CA LYS A 64 6.58 3.18 8.01
C LYS A 64 6.05 3.03 6.60
N ILE A 65 6.80 3.56 5.65
CA ILE A 65 6.61 3.33 4.24
C ILE A 65 7.89 2.74 3.68
N GLU A 66 7.76 1.73 2.83
CA GLU A 66 8.86 1.19 2.04
C GLU A 66 8.50 1.32 0.57
N VAL A 67 9.44 1.84 -0.21
CA VAL A 67 9.30 1.98 -1.66
C VAL A 67 10.38 1.13 -2.30
N LYS A 68 9.97 0.25 -3.22
CA LYS A 68 10.86 -0.56 -4.04
C LYS A 68 10.64 -0.23 -5.51
N LEU A 69 11.72 -0.09 -6.27
CA LEU A 69 11.68 -0.27 -7.70
C LEU A 69 11.89 -1.76 -7.97
N VAL A 70 10.90 -2.42 -8.56
CA VAL A 70 10.94 -3.84 -8.85
C VAL A 70 10.97 -4.04 -10.36
N HIS A 71 12.01 -4.69 -10.85
CA HIS A 71 12.09 -5.19 -12.20
C HIS A 71 11.39 -6.56 -12.26
N SER A 72 10.44 -6.71 -13.17
CA SER A 72 9.70 -7.95 -13.39
C SER A 72 9.94 -8.45 -14.81
N ASN A 73 10.33 -9.72 -14.93
CA ASN A 73 10.52 -10.41 -16.19
C ASN A 73 9.57 -11.61 -16.29
N MET A 74 8.95 -11.73 -17.46
CA MET A 74 8.28 -12.93 -17.96
C MET A 74 8.87 -13.22 -19.35
N GLU A 75 8.83 -14.46 -19.84
CA GLU A 75 9.52 -14.90 -21.08
C GLU A 75 9.38 -13.97 -22.31
N ILE A 76 8.31 -13.16 -22.37
CA ILE A 76 7.98 -12.27 -23.49
C ILE A 76 7.87 -10.79 -23.10
N LEU A 77 8.03 -10.42 -21.82
CA LEU A 77 7.77 -9.07 -21.34
C LEU A 77 8.62 -8.74 -20.12
N ASP A 78 9.24 -7.56 -20.17
CA ASP A 78 9.94 -6.93 -19.07
C ASP A 78 9.24 -5.62 -18.71
N TRP A 79 9.11 -5.34 -17.42
CA TRP A 79 8.56 -4.09 -16.93
C TRP A 79 9.06 -3.77 -15.54
N ASP A 80 9.10 -2.48 -15.22
CA ASP A 80 9.45 -1.99 -13.90
C ASP A 80 8.21 -1.40 -13.20
N THR A 81 8.05 -1.69 -11.92
CA THR A 81 7.01 -1.09 -11.06
C THR A 81 7.61 -0.46 -9.82
N TRP A 82 6.97 0.62 -9.37
CA TRP A 82 7.13 1.13 -8.02
C TRP A 82 6.17 0.37 -7.10
N GLU A 83 6.71 -0.42 -6.19
CA GLU A 83 5.95 -1.07 -5.12
C GLU A 83 6.05 -0.24 -3.85
N ILE A 84 4.90 0.19 -3.33
CA ILE A 84 4.79 1.05 -2.15
C ILE A 84 4.06 0.29 -1.06
N GLY A 85 4.78 -0.10 -0.02
CA GLY A 85 4.22 -0.63 1.21
C GLY A 85 3.99 0.48 2.22
N ILE A 86 2.84 0.49 2.89
CA ILE A 86 2.51 1.39 4.00
C ILE A 86 2.10 0.51 5.17
N ALA A 87 2.89 0.50 6.23
CA ALA A 87 2.63 -0.30 7.42
C ALA A 87 2.34 0.61 8.61
N VAL A 88 1.30 0.26 9.38
CA VAL A 88 0.98 0.87 10.68
C VAL A 88 0.81 -0.26 11.68
N VAL A 89 1.64 -0.30 12.72
CA VAL A 89 1.70 -1.40 13.68
C VAL A 89 1.57 -0.86 15.10
N GLU A 90 0.89 -1.61 15.96
CA GLU A 90 0.76 -1.31 17.38
C GLU A 90 2.12 -1.36 18.10
N LYS A 91 2.41 -0.31 18.88
CA LYS A 91 3.48 -0.35 19.86
C LYS A 91 3.05 -1.25 20.99
N THR A 92 3.81 -2.32 21.20
CA THR A 92 3.74 -3.17 22.38
C THR A 92 4.90 -2.82 23.31
N ASP A 93 4.74 -3.09 24.61
CA ASP A 93 5.84 -2.92 25.58
C ASP A 93 7.04 -3.85 25.28
N ASP A 94 6.80 -4.88 24.46
CA ASP A 94 7.80 -5.72 23.83
C ASP A 94 8.21 -5.09 22.49
N ASP A 95 9.37 -4.42 22.47
CA ASP A 95 9.89 -3.71 21.30
C ASP A 95 10.25 -4.67 20.14
N GLU A 96 10.49 -5.96 20.40
CA GLU A 96 10.87 -6.93 19.37
C GLU A 96 9.67 -7.32 18.51
N TRP A 97 8.49 -7.52 19.12
CA TRP A 97 7.35 -8.09 18.42
C TRP A 97 6.79 -7.18 17.32
N HIS A 98 6.68 -5.88 17.59
CA HIS A 98 6.19 -4.93 16.58
C HIS A 98 7.21 -4.71 15.46
N THR A 99 8.51 -4.81 15.77
CA THR A 99 9.59 -4.73 14.78
C THR A 99 9.52 -5.93 13.83
N VAL A 100 9.33 -7.13 14.38
CA VAL A 100 9.16 -8.36 13.58
C VAL A 100 7.96 -8.25 12.65
N ILE A 101 6.77 -7.87 13.14
CA ILE A 101 5.61 -7.70 12.24
C ILE A 101 5.91 -6.65 11.16
N MET A 102 6.50 -5.52 11.53
CA MET A 102 6.78 -4.44 10.59
C MET A 102 7.68 -4.91 9.46
N GLU A 103 8.78 -5.61 9.78
CA GLU A 103 9.73 -6.13 8.81
C GLU A 103 9.10 -7.22 7.93
N THR A 104 8.33 -8.14 8.52
CA THR A 104 7.77 -9.26 7.76
C THR A 104 6.68 -8.80 6.77
N LEU A 105 5.97 -7.71 7.08
CA LEU A 105 4.96 -7.13 6.20
C LEU A 105 5.54 -6.68 4.85
N PHE A 106 6.70 -6.01 4.85
CA PHE A 106 7.35 -5.50 3.64
C PHE A 106 8.02 -6.60 2.80
N ASP A 107 8.28 -7.75 3.42
CA ASP A 107 8.81 -8.96 2.81
C ASP A 107 7.72 -9.91 2.28
N ASN A 108 6.44 -9.51 2.32
CA ASN A 108 5.29 -10.36 2.02
C ASN A 108 5.21 -11.64 2.87
N LYS A 109 5.84 -11.63 4.05
CA LYS A 109 5.80 -12.72 5.04
C LYS A 109 4.73 -12.40 6.08
N TYR A 110 3.49 -12.66 5.71
CA TYR A 110 2.35 -12.37 6.59
C TYR A 110 2.20 -13.41 7.69
N HIS A 111 1.49 -13.02 8.75
CA HIS A 111 1.06 -13.88 9.86
C HIS A 111 -0.43 -14.18 9.70
N PRO A 112 -0.83 -15.22 8.93
CA PRO A 112 -2.21 -15.39 8.47
C PRO A 112 -3.20 -15.61 9.61
N GLU A 113 -2.75 -16.17 10.72
CA GLU A 113 -3.52 -16.39 11.95
C GLU A 113 -3.98 -15.08 12.61
N LEU A 114 -3.26 -13.98 12.36
CA LEU A 114 -3.55 -12.66 12.90
C LEU A 114 -4.37 -11.79 11.94
N ILE A 115 -4.53 -12.20 10.68
CA ILE A 115 -5.29 -11.45 9.67
C ILE A 115 -6.78 -11.52 10.01
N ASP A 116 -7.43 -10.36 9.99
CA ASP A 116 -8.89 -10.21 10.09
C ASP A 116 -9.52 -10.09 8.71
N GLN A 117 -8.90 -9.27 7.83
CA GLN A 117 -9.43 -8.99 6.51
C GLN A 117 -8.30 -8.74 5.49
N ILE A 118 -8.50 -9.22 4.27
CA ILE A 118 -7.73 -8.83 3.08
C ILE A 118 -8.68 -8.13 2.13
N ILE A 119 -8.27 -6.98 1.61
CA ILE A 119 -9.02 -6.15 0.67
C ILE A 119 -8.18 -6.00 -0.59
N GLU A 120 -8.67 -6.54 -1.70
CA GLU A 120 -8.10 -6.28 -3.02
C GLU A 120 -8.52 -4.87 -3.44
N LEU A 121 -7.55 -4.00 -3.68
CA LEU A 121 -7.79 -2.62 -4.09
C LEU A 121 -7.91 -2.61 -5.62
N GLY A 122 -9.15 -2.69 -6.09
CA GLY A 122 -9.51 -2.80 -7.50
C GLY A 122 -10.18 -1.54 -8.04
N CYS A 123 -10.02 -1.31 -9.34
CA CYS A 123 -10.54 -0.16 -10.06
C CYS A 123 -11.17 -0.58 -11.40
N ASP A 124 -12.35 -0.05 -11.71
CA ASP A 124 -12.99 -0.16 -13.04
C ASP A 124 -12.67 1.06 -13.92
N THR A 125 -12.25 2.18 -13.33
CA THR A 125 -12.06 3.48 -14.02
C THR A 125 -10.62 3.82 -14.39
N ALA A 126 -9.68 2.89 -14.20
CA ALA A 126 -8.23 3.09 -14.30
C ALA A 126 -7.70 4.29 -13.48
N ASN A 127 -8.39 4.66 -12.40
CA ASN A 127 -8.04 5.71 -11.43
C ASN A 127 -8.45 5.28 -10.01
N PHE A 128 -7.60 5.54 -9.03
CA PHE A 128 -7.98 5.36 -7.62
C PHE A 128 -7.82 6.63 -6.82
N TYR A 129 -8.77 6.86 -5.92
CA TYR A 129 -8.75 7.95 -4.97
C TYR A 129 -8.00 7.51 -3.71
N VAL A 130 -7.12 8.38 -3.20
CA VAL A 130 -6.46 8.22 -1.91
C VAL A 130 -6.77 9.43 -1.04
N SER A 131 -7.12 9.19 0.23
CA SER A 131 -7.15 10.24 1.25
C SER A 131 -6.50 9.78 2.54
N VAL A 132 -5.57 10.60 3.05
CA VAL A 132 -4.90 10.40 4.34
C VAL A 132 -5.11 11.65 5.19
N ASP A 133 -5.78 11.49 6.34
CA ASP A 133 -6.10 12.59 7.27
C ASP A 133 -6.71 13.85 6.60
N GLY A 134 -7.45 13.66 5.50
CA GLY A 134 -8.14 14.73 4.76
C GLY A 134 -7.33 15.36 3.62
N LYS A 135 -6.04 15.01 3.47
CA LYS A 135 -5.30 15.28 2.22
C LYS A 135 -5.71 14.23 1.21
N SER A 136 -6.10 14.63 0.01
CA SER A 136 -6.64 13.69 -0.98
C SER A 136 -6.20 14.01 -2.39
N ASP A 137 -6.01 12.95 -3.17
CA ASP A 137 -5.72 13.05 -4.60
C ASP A 137 -6.28 11.84 -5.35
N GLU A 138 -6.37 11.97 -6.67
CA GLU A 138 -6.70 10.88 -7.59
C GLU A 138 -5.44 10.47 -8.36
N ILE A 139 -5.13 9.17 -8.33
CA ILE A 139 -3.94 8.60 -8.97
C ILE A 139 -4.39 7.76 -10.15
N CYS A 140 -3.82 8.06 -11.32
CA CYS A 140 -4.00 7.27 -12.53
C CYS A 140 -2.82 6.30 -12.72
N PRO A 141 -2.95 5.01 -12.35
CA PRO A 141 -1.89 4.02 -12.55
C PRO A 141 -1.66 3.64 -14.01
N GLY A 142 -2.51 4.10 -14.94
CA GLY A 142 -2.39 3.85 -16.38
C GLY A 142 -3.03 2.56 -16.89
N ALA A 143 -3.55 1.73 -15.99
CA ALA A 143 -4.26 0.50 -16.31
C ALA A 143 -5.47 0.32 -15.37
N ASP A 144 -6.49 -0.40 -15.83
CA ASP A 144 -7.60 -0.88 -15.02
C ASP A 144 -7.22 -2.17 -14.27
N GLY A 145 -8.03 -2.57 -13.28
CA GLY A 145 -7.79 -3.79 -12.50
C GLY A 145 -7.30 -3.52 -11.07
N THR A 146 -6.45 -4.42 -10.56
CA THR A 146 -5.98 -4.36 -9.17
C THR A 146 -4.66 -3.61 -9.08
N TYR A 147 -4.63 -2.56 -8.27
CA TYR A 147 -3.45 -1.70 -8.09
C TYR A 147 -2.82 -1.86 -6.70
N GLY A 148 -3.35 -2.76 -5.88
CA GLY A 148 -2.83 -2.99 -4.55
C GLY A 148 -3.66 -3.93 -3.70
N THR A 149 -3.20 -4.14 -2.48
CA THR A 149 -3.89 -4.94 -1.46
C THR A 149 -3.76 -4.26 -0.10
N ALA A 150 -4.84 -4.26 0.68
CA ALA A 150 -4.80 -3.88 2.08
C ALA A 150 -5.04 -5.11 2.98
N ILE A 151 -4.19 -5.28 3.99
CA ILE A 151 -4.26 -6.35 4.98
C ILE A 151 -4.53 -5.72 6.35
N LEU A 152 -5.64 -6.11 6.96
CA LEU A 152 -6.06 -5.65 8.28
C LEU A 152 -5.88 -6.79 9.28
N TYR A 153 -5.14 -6.55 10.34
CA TYR A 153 -4.92 -7.52 11.40
C TYR A 153 -5.96 -7.35 12.51
N LYS A 154 -6.24 -8.45 13.21
CA LYS A 154 -7.17 -8.50 14.36
C LYS A 154 -6.78 -7.48 15.42
N HIS A 155 -7.78 -6.99 16.15
CA HIS A 155 -7.62 -6.04 17.25
C HIS A 155 -6.87 -4.74 16.88
N ASP A 156 -6.80 -4.39 15.60
CA ASP A 156 -6.03 -3.23 15.12
C ASP A 156 -4.51 -3.34 15.40
N LEU A 157 -3.99 -4.57 15.51
CA LEU A 157 -2.57 -4.85 15.74
C LEU A 157 -1.71 -4.26 14.62
N ALA A 158 -2.12 -4.44 13.37
CA ALA A 158 -1.45 -3.91 12.21
C ALA A 158 -2.42 -3.59 11.06
N THR A 159 -2.04 -2.65 10.23
CA THR A 159 -2.64 -2.36 8.93
C THR A 159 -1.50 -2.23 7.93
N PHE A 160 -1.57 -2.99 6.85
CA PHE A 160 -0.63 -2.91 5.73
C PHE A 160 -1.38 -2.58 4.45
N VAL A 161 -0.83 -1.69 3.64
CA VAL A 161 -1.30 -1.38 2.31
C VAL A 161 -0.13 -1.50 1.35
N SER A 162 -0.27 -2.33 0.32
CA SER A 162 0.64 -2.41 -0.81
C SER A 162 -0.04 -1.77 -2.02
N LEU A 163 0.68 -0.92 -2.74
CA LEU A 163 0.27 -0.29 -3.99
C LEU A 163 1.37 -0.47 -5.05
N SER A 164 0.98 -0.69 -6.29
CA SER A 164 1.91 -0.86 -7.42
C SER A 164 1.64 0.22 -8.48
N LEU A 165 2.67 0.95 -8.89
CA LEU A 165 2.58 2.03 -9.88
C LEU A 165 3.58 1.83 -11.01
N SER A 166 3.16 2.13 -12.25
CA SER A 166 4.04 1.99 -13.43
C SER A 166 5.12 3.08 -13.48
N THR A 167 6.36 2.68 -13.75
CA THR A 167 7.49 3.61 -13.98
C THR A 167 7.36 4.41 -15.27
N SER A 168 6.52 3.98 -16.20
CA SER A 168 6.21 4.74 -17.42
C SER A 168 5.42 6.02 -17.17
N LEU A 169 4.78 6.12 -16.01
CA LEU A 169 3.94 7.26 -15.61
C LEU A 169 4.48 8.03 -14.42
N PHE A 170 5.21 7.34 -13.53
CA PHE A 170 5.74 7.94 -12.31
C PHE A 170 7.25 7.78 -12.26
N ASP A 171 7.95 8.91 -12.18
CA ASP A 171 9.37 8.88 -11.86
C ASP A 171 9.60 8.87 -10.34
N GLU A 172 10.86 8.72 -9.94
CA GLU A 172 11.24 8.69 -8.53
C GLU A 172 10.77 9.95 -7.76
N LYS A 173 10.87 11.13 -8.38
CA LYS A 173 10.48 12.40 -7.75
C LYS A 173 8.98 12.49 -7.58
N ASP A 174 8.21 11.92 -8.49
CA ASP A 174 6.76 11.85 -8.38
C ASP A 174 6.35 10.99 -7.18
N ILE A 175 6.98 9.82 -7.00
CA ILE A 175 6.76 8.95 -5.84
C ILE A 175 7.14 9.66 -4.54
N GLU A 176 8.30 10.33 -4.49
CA GLU A 176 8.73 11.09 -3.32
C GLU A 176 7.73 12.19 -2.95
N LYS A 177 7.32 13.01 -3.92
CA LYS A 177 6.34 14.08 -3.71
C LYS A 177 5.01 13.54 -3.22
N MET A 178 4.56 12.41 -3.78
CA MET A 178 3.32 11.76 -3.38
C MET A 178 3.38 11.35 -1.90
N ILE A 179 4.47 10.71 -1.48
CA ILE A 179 4.67 10.30 -0.08
C ILE A 179 4.69 11.52 0.85
N GLU A 180 5.47 12.54 0.52
CA GLU A 180 5.60 13.76 1.33
C GLU A 180 4.31 14.60 1.34
N TYR A 181 3.49 14.51 0.29
CA TYR A 181 2.17 15.13 0.25
C TYR A 181 1.24 14.45 1.25
N PHE A 182 1.06 13.13 1.16
CA PHE A 182 0.08 12.40 1.97
C PHE A 182 0.52 12.21 3.43
N PHE A 183 1.81 12.01 3.68
CA PHE A 183 2.32 11.59 4.98
C PHE A 183 3.27 12.61 5.59
N GLU A 184 3.23 12.72 6.93
CA GLU A 184 4.20 13.52 7.67
C GLU A 184 5.47 12.70 7.90
N VAL A 185 6.44 12.83 7.00
CA VAL A 185 7.74 12.15 7.06
C VAL A 185 8.60 12.72 8.18
N THR A 186 9.12 11.83 9.03
CA THR A 186 10.00 12.17 10.16
C THR A 186 11.45 11.77 9.92
N LYS A 187 11.66 10.71 9.14
CA LYS A 187 12.98 10.26 8.68
C LYS A 187 12.84 9.61 7.31
N LYS A 188 13.86 9.77 6.48
CA LYS A 188 13.99 9.20 5.13
C LYS A 188 15.38 8.55 5.05
N SER A 189 15.46 7.30 4.62
CA SER A 189 16.75 6.65 4.34
C SER A 189 17.29 7.09 2.98
N ASP A 190 18.57 6.84 2.72
CA ASP A 190 19.10 6.91 1.36
C ASP A 190 18.50 5.78 0.50
N TRP A 191 18.66 5.89 -0.82
CA TRP A 191 18.35 4.76 -1.70
C TRP A 191 19.42 3.70 -1.53
N GLU A 192 18.97 2.48 -1.29
CA GLU A 192 19.80 1.28 -1.32
C GLU A 192 19.57 0.64 -2.69
N ASN A 193 20.61 0.48 -3.50
CA ASN A 193 20.54 -0.30 -4.73
C ASN A 193 20.72 -1.77 -4.38
N ALA A 194 20.19 -2.67 -5.20
CA ALA A 194 20.57 -4.07 -5.15
C ALA A 194 22.10 -4.18 -5.19
N GLU A 195 22.69 -4.98 -4.31
CA GLU A 195 24.09 -5.37 -4.48
C GLU A 195 24.18 -6.13 -5.81
N GLU A 196 24.99 -5.64 -6.76
CA GLU A 196 25.33 -6.39 -7.96
C GLU A 196 26.05 -7.68 -7.50
N GLU A 197 25.37 -8.83 -7.53
CA GLU A 197 26.00 -10.16 -7.35
C GLU A 197 26.97 -10.50 -8.49
#